data_AF-A0A4Y2IUA2-F1
#
_entry.id   AF-A0A4Y2IUA2-F1
#
_cell.length_a   1.000
_cell.length_b   1.000
_cell.length_c   1.000
_cell.angle_alpha   90.00
_cell.angle_beta   90.00
_cell.angle_gamma   90.00
#
_symmetry.space_group_name_H-M   'P 1'
#
loop_
_entity.id
_entity.type
_entity.pdbx_description
1 polymer ?
#
loop_
_entity_poly.entity_id
_entity_poly.type
_entity_poly.pdbx_seq_one_letter_code
_entity_poly.pdbx_strand_id
1 'polypeptide(L)'
;MDTLDKTLRSFWEIENVTCDSSPISEELNYFNEHYEKTHYGNSEGRYVVQMPFKPEIEKISLGDTYQMASKRLNNLWKRLNRDPTMKFLYSEFLREYKNLNHMEEITNCNHSNNDGYFLPHQGVLRPSSITTKLRVVFDASAKTTTGYSLNDLLCAGGVLQDDFFSILTRFRKHQYAFTADISKMFRQIETNHSQRKYLKKYYRKKDLKRMSKCLP
;
A
#
# COMPACT_ATOMS: atom_id res chain seq x y z
N MET A 1 -31.53 1.30 -15.25
CA MET A 1 -30.31 1.09 -14.42
C MET A 1 -30.48 -0.10 -13.47
N ASP A 2 -31.66 -0.33 -12.90
CA ASP A 2 -31.93 -1.43 -11.96
C ASP A 2 -31.63 -2.84 -12.46
N THR A 3 -31.75 -3.09 -13.76
CA THR A 3 -31.43 -4.40 -14.36
C THR A 3 -29.94 -4.70 -14.38
N LEU A 4 -29.09 -3.68 -14.57
CA LEU A 4 -27.63 -3.87 -14.54
C LEU A 4 -27.13 -4.08 -13.12
N ASP A 5 -27.62 -3.29 -12.16
CA ASP A 5 -27.23 -3.41 -10.74
C ASP A 5 -27.61 -4.79 -10.17
N LYS A 6 -28.81 -5.29 -10.50
CA LYS A 6 -29.24 -6.65 -10.14
C LYS A 6 -28.36 -7.73 -10.75
N THR A 7 -28.03 -7.60 -12.04
CA THR A 7 -27.17 -8.58 -12.74
C THR A 7 -25.76 -8.59 -12.13
N LEU A 8 -25.23 -7.41 -11.78
CA LEU A 8 -23.93 -7.29 -11.13
C LEU A 8 -23.94 -7.94 -9.75
N ARG A 9 -24.97 -7.68 -8.93
CA ARG A 9 -25.11 -8.31 -7.60
C ARG A 9 -25.18 -9.83 -7.69
N SER A 10 -26.04 -10.36 -8.57
CA SER A 10 -26.17 -11.80 -8.74
C SER A 10 -24.88 -12.46 -9.24
N PHE A 11 -24.11 -11.78 -10.09
CA PHE A 11 -22.78 -12.27 -10.48
C PHE A 11 -21.84 -12.37 -9.26
N TRP A 12 -21.76 -11.32 -8.44
CA TRP A 12 -20.92 -11.30 -7.24
C TRP A 12 -21.36 -12.33 -6.18
N GLU A 13 -22.67 -12.57 -6.04
CA GLU A 13 -23.22 -13.60 -5.16
C GLU A 13 -22.85 -15.02 -5.61
N ILE A 14 -22.84 -15.28 -6.93
CA ILE A 14 -22.45 -16.58 -7.50
C ILE A 14 -20.93 -16.83 -7.37
N GLU A 15 -20.11 -15.78 -7.39
CA GLU A 15 -18.66 -15.91 -7.21
C GLU A 15 -18.26 -16.22 -5.75
N ASN A 16 -19.09 -15.89 -4.77
CA ASN A 16 -18.85 -16.19 -3.35
C ASN A 16 -19.16 -17.65 -3.00
N VAL A 17 -18.46 -18.61 -3.62
CA VAL A 17 -18.52 -20.02 -3.22
C VAL A 17 -17.71 -20.18 -1.93
N THR A 18 -18.39 -20.34 -0.80
CA THR A 18 -17.74 -20.65 0.48
C THR A 18 -17.11 -22.03 0.40
N CYS A 19 -15.77 -22.10 0.33
CA CYS A 19 -15.05 -23.33 0.59
C CYS A 19 -14.83 -23.45 2.10
N ASP A 20 -15.20 -24.60 2.68
CA ASP A 20 -15.03 -24.86 4.11
C ASP A 20 -13.60 -24.56 4.56
N SER A 21 -13.46 -23.52 5.37
CA SER A 21 -12.17 -23.02 5.80
C SER A 21 -11.52 -23.98 6.80
N SER A 22 -10.26 -24.31 6.56
CA SER A 22 -9.34 -24.84 7.57
C SER A 22 -9.46 -24.06 8.90
N PRO A 23 -9.12 -24.66 10.06
CA PRO A 23 -9.20 -23.98 11.35
C PRO A 23 -8.58 -22.59 11.28
N ILE A 24 -9.41 -21.58 11.55
CA ILE A 24 -9.04 -20.17 11.47
C ILE A 24 -8.00 -19.92 12.56
N SER A 25 -6.79 -19.48 12.18
CA SER A 25 -5.76 -19.14 13.17
C SER A 25 -6.25 -17.98 14.06
N GLU A 26 -5.76 -17.92 15.29
CA GLU A 26 -6.09 -16.81 16.20
C GLU A 26 -5.75 -15.44 15.59
N GLU A 27 -4.63 -15.36 14.86
CA GLU A 27 -4.23 -14.16 14.12
C GLU A 27 -5.22 -13.78 13.01
N LEU A 28 -5.79 -14.77 12.30
CA LEU A 28 -6.79 -14.53 11.26
C LEU A 28 -8.13 -14.08 11.84
N ASN A 29 -8.57 -14.68 12.97
CA ASN A 29 -9.76 -14.23 13.68
C ASN A 29 -9.60 -12.77 14.13
N TYR A 30 -8.46 -12.43 14.75
CA TYR A 30 -8.16 -11.06 15.14
C TYR A 30 -8.17 -10.10 13.96
N PHE A 31 -7.55 -10.47 12.83
CA PHE A 31 -7.55 -9.66 11.61
C PHE A 31 -8.96 -9.38 11.10
N ASN A 32 -9.81 -10.42 11.01
CA ASN A 32 -11.17 -10.30 10.50
C ASN A 32 -12.03 -9.40 11.41
N GLU A 33 -11.99 -9.64 12.72
CA GLU A 33 -12.69 -8.80 13.69
C GLU A 33 -12.22 -7.34 13.65
N HIS A 34 -10.90 -7.12 13.57
CA HIS A 34 -10.33 -5.79 13.46
C HIS A 34 -10.80 -5.09 12.19
N TYR A 35 -10.81 -5.79 11.05
CA TYR A 35 -11.26 -5.23 9.78
C TYR A 35 -12.74 -4.83 9.83
N GLU A 36 -13.62 -5.73 10.28
CA GLU A 36 -15.07 -5.45 10.41
C GLU A 36 -15.34 -4.26 11.32
N LYS A 37 -14.62 -4.13 12.43
CA LYS A 37 -14.80 -3.04 13.40
C LYS A 37 -14.26 -1.69 12.93
N THR A 38 -13.22 -1.68 12.09
CA THR A 38 -12.42 -0.47 11.84
C THR A 38 -12.51 0.11 10.43
N HIS A 39 -12.98 -0.66 9.45
CA HIS A 39 -13.18 -0.15 8.10
C HIS A 39 -14.49 0.63 7.99
N TYR A 40 -14.51 1.64 7.12
CA TYR A 40 -15.72 2.39 6.79
C TYR A 40 -15.61 3.07 5.42
N GLY A 41 -16.74 3.41 4.81
CA GLY A 41 -16.78 4.27 3.63
C GLY A 41 -16.79 5.75 4.04
N ASN A 42 -15.93 6.57 3.43
CA ASN A 42 -15.98 8.02 3.62
C ASN A 42 -17.03 8.67 2.70
N SER A 43 -17.28 9.97 2.89
CA SER A 43 -18.24 10.75 2.09
C SER A 43 -17.87 10.88 0.61
N GLU A 44 -16.63 10.55 0.23
CA GLU A 44 -16.13 10.58 -1.15
C GLU A 44 -16.25 9.21 -1.83
N GLY A 45 -16.87 8.22 -1.17
CA GLY A 45 -17.05 6.88 -1.70
C GLY A 45 -15.79 6.00 -1.65
N ARG A 46 -14.78 6.38 -0.85
CA ARG A 46 -13.56 5.59 -0.64
C ARG A 46 -13.64 4.79 0.64
N TYR A 47 -13.10 3.58 0.61
CA TYR A 47 -12.91 2.77 1.81
C TYR A 47 -11.74 3.29 2.61
N VAL A 48 -11.95 3.52 3.90
CA VAL A 48 -10.90 3.84 4.87
C VAL A 48 -10.66 2.61 5.72
N VAL A 49 -9.40 2.17 5.81
CA VAL A 49 -8.99 0.99 6.58
C VAL A 49 -7.97 1.35 7.64
N GLN A 50 -7.99 0.60 8.75
CA GLN A 50 -6.93 0.62 9.75
C GLN A 50 -6.03 -0.59 9.58
N MET A 51 -4.72 -0.38 9.58
CA MET A 51 -3.72 -1.44 9.59
C MET A 51 -3.89 -2.31 10.85
N PRO A 52 -3.92 -3.64 10.70
CA PRO A 52 -4.08 -4.59 11.80
C PRO A 52 -2.73 -4.79 12.48
N PHE A 53 -2.39 -3.91 13.40
CA PHE A 53 -1.19 -4.08 14.20
C PHE A 53 -1.34 -5.25 15.15
N LYS A 54 -0.27 -6.04 15.28
CA LYS A 54 -0.21 -7.10 16.29
C LYS A 54 -0.21 -6.48 17.70
N PRO A 55 -0.77 -7.16 18.71
CA PRO A 55 -0.86 -6.63 20.08
C PRO A 55 0.48 -6.21 20.69
N GLU A 56 1.60 -6.78 20.22
CA GLU A 56 2.94 -6.46 20.71
C GLU A 56 3.41 -5.05 20.33
N ILE A 57 2.72 -4.34 19.42
CA ILE A 57 3.14 -3.00 18.99
C ILE A 57 3.22 -2.01 20.16
N GLU A 58 2.37 -2.15 21.17
CA GLU A 58 2.37 -1.27 22.35
C GLU A 58 3.66 -1.43 23.18
N LYS A 59 4.33 -2.58 23.05
CA LYS A 59 5.56 -2.92 23.76
C LYS A 59 6.81 -2.70 22.89
N ILE A 60 6.65 -2.56 21.57
CA ILE A 60 7.76 -2.48 20.62
C ILE A 60 7.91 -1.05 20.11
N SER A 61 9.06 -0.44 20.38
CA SER A 61 9.47 0.78 19.69
C SER A 61 10.07 0.43 18.32
N LEU A 62 9.63 1.12 17.26
CA LEU A 62 10.24 1.05 15.92
C LEU A 62 11.59 1.77 15.84
N GLY A 63 12.03 2.43 16.91
CA GLY A 63 13.33 3.11 16.96
C GLY A 63 13.51 4.18 15.88
N ASP A 64 14.77 4.39 15.46
CA ASP A 64 15.09 5.40 14.44
C ASP A 64 14.87 4.85 13.03
N THR A 65 13.79 5.31 12.39
CA THR A 65 13.46 5.00 10.99
C THR A 65 13.95 6.06 10.02
N TYR A 66 14.19 7.29 10.52
CA TYR A 66 14.54 8.44 9.69
C TYR A 66 15.95 8.32 9.13
N GLN A 67 16.94 7.95 9.96
CA GLN A 67 18.33 7.84 9.50
C GLN A 67 18.48 6.77 8.42
N MET A 68 17.78 5.65 8.59
CA MET A 68 17.68 4.59 7.58
C MET A 68 17.11 5.13 6.26
N ALA A 69 15.93 5.77 6.30
CA ALA A 69 15.29 6.31 5.11
C ALA A 69 16.12 7.40 4.43
N SER A 70 16.77 8.28 5.22
CA SER A 70 17.67 9.33 4.75
C SER A 70 18.89 8.77 4.04
N LYS A 71 19.55 7.74 4.60
CA LYS A 71 20.68 7.06 3.96
C LYS A 71 20.28 6.42 2.64
N ARG A 72 19.12 5.73 2.60
CA ARG A 72 18.56 5.11 1.39
C ARG A 72 18.26 6.17 0.32
N LEU A 73 17.65 7.28 0.70
CA LEU A 73 17.38 8.40 -0.19
C LEU A 73 18.67 9.00 -0.77
N ASN A 74 19.71 9.20 0.05
CA ASN A 74 21.00 9.72 -0.42
C ASN A 74 21.63 8.82 -1.50
N ASN A 75 21.55 7.50 -1.32
CA ASN A 75 22.03 6.53 -2.31
C ASN A 75 21.18 6.56 -3.60
N LEU A 76 19.86 6.66 -3.47
CA LEU A 76 18.96 6.85 -4.61
C LEU A 76 19.36 8.10 -5.40
N TRP A 77 19.60 9.23 -4.73
CA TRP A 77 20.02 10.47 -5.39
C TRP A 77 21.36 10.38 -6.11
N LYS A 78 22.34 9.68 -5.54
CA LYS A 78 23.61 9.41 -6.24
C LYS A 78 23.36 8.66 -7.54
N ARG A 79 22.45 7.67 -7.55
CA ARG A 79 22.07 6.94 -8.77
C ARG A 79 21.31 7.82 -9.76
N LEU A 80 20.31 8.58 -9.31
CA LEU A 80 19.54 9.48 -10.16
C LEU A 80 20.43 10.57 -10.81
N ASN A 81 21.43 11.09 -10.10
CA ASN A 81 22.33 12.09 -10.69
C ASN A 81 23.28 11.50 -11.75
N ARG A 82 23.49 10.17 -11.77
CA ARG A 82 24.28 9.48 -12.79
C ARG A 82 23.45 9.08 -14.01
N ASP A 83 22.13 8.98 -13.85
CA ASP A 83 21.20 8.55 -14.90
C ASP A 83 20.07 9.60 -15.07
N PRO A 84 20.22 10.52 -16.04
CA PRO A 84 19.23 11.56 -16.32
C PRO A 84 17.85 11.00 -16.67
N THR A 85 17.78 9.86 -17.36
CA THR A 85 16.53 9.21 -17.75
C THR A 85 15.79 8.70 -16.53
N MET A 86 16.48 8.00 -15.63
CA MET A 86 15.90 7.53 -14.38
C MET A 86 15.43 8.69 -13.51
N LYS A 87 16.20 9.78 -13.46
CA LYS A 87 15.85 11.00 -12.71
C LYS A 87 14.59 11.67 -13.25
N PHE A 88 14.46 11.78 -14.56
CA PHE A 88 13.25 12.30 -15.20
C PHE A 88 12.03 11.44 -14.84
N LEU A 89 12.10 10.13 -15.09
CA LEU A 89 10.99 9.20 -14.79
C LEU A 89 10.61 9.20 -13.31
N TYR A 90 11.59 9.32 -12.41
CA TYR A 90 11.34 9.38 -10.97
C TYR A 90 10.64 10.68 -10.56
N SER A 91 11.00 11.80 -11.18
CA SER A 91 10.36 13.10 -10.95
C SER A 91 8.93 13.11 -11.46
N GLU A 92 8.69 12.51 -12.63
CA GLU A 92 7.35 12.32 -13.19
C GLU A 92 6.47 11.48 -12.28
N PHE A 93 6.98 10.36 -11.77
CA PHE A 93 6.26 9.53 -10.80
C PHE A 93 5.83 10.35 -9.58
N LEU A 94 6.75 11.11 -8.96
CA LEU A 94 6.41 11.91 -7.77
C LEU A 94 5.38 12.99 -8.07
N ARG A 95 5.45 13.61 -9.27
CA ARG A 95 4.48 14.61 -9.72
C ARG A 95 3.09 14.00 -9.89
N GLU A 96 2.99 12.88 -10.60
CA GLU A 96 1.72 12.15 -10.77
C GLU A 96 1.17 11.70 -9.41
N TYR A 97 2.02 11.12 -8.55
CA TYR A 97 1.62 10.63 -7.23
C TYR A 97 1.03 11.76 -6.37
N LYS A 98 1.61 12.97 -6.43
CA LYS A 98 1.06 14.16 -5.78
C LYS A 98 -0.25 14.64 -6.42
N ASN A 99 -0.28 14.77 -7.74
CA ASN A 99 -1.46 15.30 -8.45
C ASN A 99 -2.70 14.43 -8.30
N LEU A 100 -2.51 13.11 -8.11
CA LEU A 100 -3.59 12.17 -7.82
C LEU A 100 -3.99 12.14 -6.33
N ASN A 101 -3.48 13.07 -5.51
CA ASN A 101 -3.71 13.13 -4.06
C ASN A 101 -3.32 11.85 -3.31
N HIS A 102 -2.36 11.07 -3.83
CA HIS A 102 -1.75 9.95 -3.12
C HIS A 102 -0.60 10.42 -2.21
N MET A 103 -0.30 11.72 -2.18
CA MET A 103 0.61 12.32 -1.19
C MET A 103 0.22 13.78 -0.88
N GLU A 104 0.14 14.09 0.41
CA GLU A 104 0.08 15.39 1.07
C GLU A 104 1.48 15.86 1.57
N GLU A 105 1.49 16.97 2.30
CA GLU A 105 2.69 17.54 2.90
C GLU A 105 2.54 17.64 4.42
N ILE A 106 3.53 17.16 5.18
CA ILE A 106 3.70 17.46 6.60
C ILE A 106 4.57 18.70 6.69
N THR A 107 3.99 19.76 7.24
CA THR A 107 4.68 21.01 7.57
C THR A 107 5.43 20.93 8.91
N ASN A 108 4.90 20.17 9.88
CA ASN A 108 5.45 20.02 11.24
C ASN A 108 5.98 18.60 11.49
N CYS A 109 7.02 18.18 10.76
CA CYS A 109 7.58 16.84 10.94
C CYS A 109 8.60 16.82 12.08
N ASN A 110 8.26 16.13 13.18
CA ASN A 110 9.26 15.82 14.19
C ASN A 110 10.08 14.62 13.68
N HIS A 111 11.39 14.81 13.55
CA HIS A 111 12.33 13.74 13.20
C HIS A 111 12.68 12.86 14.40
N SER A 112 11.92 12.96 15.50
CA SER A 112 12.11 12.17 16.72
C SER A 112 11.68 10.72 16.51
N ASN A 113 12.38 9.80 17.15
CA ASN A 113 12.17 8.34 17.06
C ASN A 113 10.75 7.85 17.45
N ASN A 114 9.94 8.68 18.13
CA ASN A 114 8.57 8.32 18.52
C ASN A 114 7.47 8.87 17.59
N ASP A 115 7.80 9.60 16.53
CA ASP A 115 6.81 10.20 15.62
C ASP A 115 6.61 9.34 14.36
N GLY A 116 6.33 8.04 14.52
CA GLY A 116 5.95 7.16 13.41
C GLY A 116 7.10 6.52 12.62
N TYR A 117 6.84 6.15 11.36
CA TYR A 117 7.74 5.30 10.57
C TYR A 117 7.99 5.90 9.18
N PHE A 118 9.27 6.10 8.86
CA PHE A 118 9.72 6.53 7.53
C PHE A 118 10.01 5.32 6.64
N LEU A 119 9.19 5.12 5.61
CA LEU A 119 9.38 4.10 4.59
C LEU A 119 10.54 4.48 3.66
N PRO A 120 11.63 3.69 3.63
CA PRO A 120 12.60 3.79 2.56
C PRO A 120 11.93 3.44 1.23
N HIS A 121 12.46 3.96 0.14
CA HIS A 121 11.91 3.73 -1.19
C HIS A 121 13.00 3.75 -2.25
N GLN A 122 12.72 3.10 -3.37
CA GLN A 122 13.62 3.00 -4.50
C GLN A 122 12.86 3.00 -5.82
N GLY A 123 13.43 3.63 -6.84
CA GLY A 123 12.98 3.46 -8.22
C GLY A 123 13.53 2.17 -8.82
N VAL A 124 12.69 1.36 -9.45
CA VAL A 124 13.04 0.15 -10.20
C VAL A 124 12.67 0.38 -11.65
N LEU A 125 13.68 0.42 -12.52
CA LEU A 125 13.46 0.52 -13.96
C LEU A 125 12.98 -0.83 -14.50
N ARG A 126 11.97 -0.78 -15.35
CA ARG A 126 11.46 -1.92 -16.12
C ARG A 126 11.44 -1.50 -17.60
N PRO A 127 12.58 -1.54 -18.30
CA PRO A 127 12.66 -1.09 -19.68
C PRO A 127 11.71 -1.84 -20.63
N SER A 128 11.43 -3.10 -20.32
CA SER A 128 10.48 -3.96 -21.04
C SER A 128 9.01 -3.63 -20.77
N SER A 129 8.70 -2.77 -19.79
CA SER A 129 7.32 -2.35 -19.53
C SER A 129 6.90 -1.28 -20.52
N ILE A 130 5.84 -1.58 -21.27
CA ILE A 130 5.26 -0.67 -22.27
C ILE A 130 4.63 0.56 -21.59
N THR A 131 3.89 0.34 -20.49
CA THR A 131 3.08 1.37 -19.84
C THR A 131 3.76 2.06 -18.66
N THR A 132 4.72 1.41 -17.97
CA THR A 132 5.34 1.98 -16.75
C THR A 132 6.82 1.62 -16.67
N LYS A 133 7.65 2.43 -17.32
CA LYS A 133 9.11 2.24 -17.39
C LYS A 133 9.83 2.35 -16.03
N LEU A 134 9.23 3.03 -15.05
CA LEU A 134 9.76 3.14 -13.69
C LEU A 134 8.66 2.85 -12.67
N ARG A 135 8.93 1.95 -11.71
CA ARG A 135 8.10 1.77 -10.51
C ARG A 135 8.85 2.25 -9.29
N VAL A 136 8.22 3.06 -8.44
CA VAL A 136 8.75 3.37 -7.11
C VAL A 136 8.17 2.37 -6.12
N VAL A 137 9.06 1.72 -5.38
CA VAL A 137 8.72 0.71 -4.37
C VAL A 137 8.99 1.32 -3.01
N PHE A 138 7.99 1.29 -2.12
CA PHE A 138 8.14 1.62 -0.71
C PHE A 138 8.41 0.33 0.07
N ASP A 139 9.46 0.33 0.88
CA ASP A 139 9.97 -0.86 1.56
C ASP A 139 9.56 -0.84 3.04
N ALA A 140 8.47 -1.51 3.34
CA ALA A 140 7.96 -1.71 4.71
C ALA A 140 8.62 -2.90 5.43
N SER A 141 9.47 -3.67 4.73
CA SER A 141 10.24 -4.79 5.29
C SER A 141 11.62 -4.36 5.79
N ALA A 142 11.97 -3.08 5.65
CA ALA A 142 13.22 -2.55 6.14
C ALA A 142 13.28 -2.59 7.67
N LYS A 143 14.20 -3.41 8.20
CA LYS A 143 14.44 -3.51 9.64
C LYS A 143 15.02 -2.22 10.19
N THR A 144 14.48 -1.78 11.31
CA THR A 144 14.89 -0.57 12.03
C THR A 144 16.03 -0.85 12.99
N THR A 145 16.44 0.15 13.78
CA THR A 145 17.45 -0.02 14.83
C THR A 145 17.05 -1.03 15.91
N THR A 146 15.76 -1.34 16.06
CA THR A 146 15.28 -2.34 17.02
C THR A 146 15.17 -3.75 16.41
N GLY A 147 15.52 -3.92 15.12
CA GLY A 147 15.50 -5.21 14.43
C GLY A 147 14.14 -5.60 13.83
N TYR A 148 13.08 -4.83 14.12
CA TYR A 148 11.75 -5.01 13.57
C TYR A 148 11.50 -4.10 12.36
N SER A 149 10.74 -4.60 11.38
CA SER A 149 10.19 -3.82 10.27
C SER A 149 8.71 -3.49 10.50
N LEU A 150 8.12 -2.61 9.69
CA LEU A 150 6.68 -2.32 9.79
C LEU A 150 5.86 -3.59 9.50
N ASN A 151 6.27 -4.39 8.51
CA ASN A 151 5.60 -5.63 8.16
C ASN A 151 5.63 -6.67 9.29
N ASP A 152 6.72 -6.75 10.07
CA ASP A 152 6.82 -7.69 11.18
C ASP A 152 5.76 -7.41 12.27
N LEU A 153 5.34 -6.15 12.40
CA LEU A 153 4.36 -5.67 13.39
C LEU A 153 2.91 -5.73 12.90
N LEU A 154 2.67 -6.11 11.65
CA LEU A 154 1.33 -6.24 11.09
C LEU A 154 0.91 -7.71 11.09
N CYS A 155 -0.36 -7.96 11.41
CA CYS A 155 -0.94 -9.29 11.28
C CYS A 155 -0.96 -9.71 9.82
N ALA A 156 -0.48 -10.93 9.55
CA ALA A 156 -0.67 -11.53 8.23
C ALA A 156 -2.15 -11.92 8.12
N GLY A 157 -2.90 -11.17 7.30
CA GLY A 157 -4.26 -11.56 6.96
C GLY A 157 -4.31 -12.93 6.26
N GLY A 158 -5.49 -13.53 6.21
CA GLY A 158 -5.72 -14.79 5.56
C GLY A 158 -5.75 -14.66 4.04
N VAL A 159 -5.74 -15.79 3.35
CA VAL A 159 -5.97 -15.84 1.91
C VAL A 159 -7.48 -15.69 1.68
N LEU A 160 -7.90 -14.52 1.19
CA LEU A 160 -9.30 -14.28 0.78
C LEU A 160 -9.62 -14.83 -0.61
N GLN A 161 -8.60 -15.10 -1.42
CA GLN A 161 -8.78 -15.57 -2.79
C GLN A 161 -9.04 -17.08 -2.81
N ASP A 162 -10.06 -17.48 -3.57
CA ASP A 162 -10.26 -18.89 -3.91
C ASP A 162 -9.00 -19.47 -4.56
N ASP A 163 -8.88 -20.80 -4.49
CA ASP A 163 -7.76 -21.47 -5.13
C ASP A 163 -7.75 -21.20 -6.64
N PHE A 164 -6.54 -21.11 -7.18
CA PHE A 164 -6.33 -20.74 -8.58
C PHE A 164 -6.99 -21.72 -9.56
N PHE A 165 -7.12 -23.00 -9.20
CA PHE A 165 -7.76 -23.99 -10.05
C PHE A 165 -9.27 -23.75 -10.15
N SER A 166 -9.92 -23.44 -9.03
CA SER A 166 -11.34 -23.04 -9.00
C SER A 166 -11.58 -21.77 -9.81
N ILE A 167 -10.73 -20.75 -9.65
CA ILE A 167 -10.81 -19.51 -10.44
C ILE A 167 -10.71 -19.81 -11.94
N LEU A 168 -9.71 -20.57 -12.36
CA LEU A 168 -9.53 -20.93 -13.78
C LEU A 168 -10.67 -21.78 -14.34
N THR A 169 -11.20 -22.71 -13.54
CA THR A 169 -12.30 -23.59 -13.97
C THR A 169 -13.58 -22.78 -14.17
N ARG A 170 -13.91 -21.87 -13.25
CA ARG A 170 -15.05 -20.94 -13.40
C ARG A 170 -14.86 -20.04 -14.62
N PHE A 171 -13.66 -19.49 -14.80
CA PHE A 171 -13.35 -18.64 -15.95
C PHE A 171 -13.54 -19.34 -17.30
N ARG A 172 -13.24 -20.65 -17.37
CA ARG A 172 -13.40 -21.47 -18.60
C ARG A 172 -14.80 -22.06 -18.78
N LYS A 173 -15.67 -21.99 -17.77
CA LYS A 173 -17.02 -22.57 -17.82
C LYS A 173 -17.93 -21.87 -18.84
N HIS A 174 -17.70 -20.57 -19.08
CA HIS A 174 -18.53 -19.75 -19.93
C HIS A 174 -17.88 -19.54 -21.30
N GLN A 175 -18.71 -19.47 -22.35
CA GLN A 175 -18.25 -19.25 -23.74
C GLN A 175 -17.58 -17.88 -23.93
N TYR A 176 -17.98 -16.89 -23.15
CA TYR A 176 -17.45 -15.53 -23.19
C TYR A 176 -16.98 -15.12 -21.80
N ALA A 177 -15.83 -14.47 -21.73
CA ALA A 177 -15.27 -13.93 -20.50
C ALA A 177 -14.81 -12.49 -20.72
N PHE A 178 -15.06 -11.64 -19.73
CA PHE A 178 -14.62 -10.26 -19.72
C PHE A 178 -13.44 -10.12 -18.76
N THR A 179 -12.42 -9.38 -19.20
CA THR A 179 -11.26 -9.04 -18.37
C THR A 179 -11.14 -7.53 -18.31
N ALA A 180 -10.85 -7.01 -17.12
CA ALA A 180 -10.61 -5.59 -16.90
C ALA A 180 -9.43 -5.44 -15.94
N ASP A 181 -8.55 -4.47 -16.23
CA ASP A 181 -7.47 -4.08 -15.33
C ASP A 181 -7.82 -2.76 -14.65
N ILE A 182 -7.96 -2.78 -13.33
CA ILE A 182 -8.25 -1.58 -12.55
C ILE A 182 -6.93 -0.89 -12.22
N SER A 183 -6.60 0.10 -13.04
CA SER A 183 -5.42 0.93 -12.87
C SER A 183 -5.36 1.54 -11.46
N LYS A 184 -4.29 1.22 -10.72
CA LYS A 184 -4.00 1.77 -9.39
C LYS A 184 -5.08 1.47 -8.33
N MET A 185 -5.78 0.33 -8.41
CA MET A 185 -6.87 -0.04 -7.49
C MET A 185 -6.55 0.18 -5.99
N PHE A 186 -5.37 -0.24 -5.52
CA PHE A 186 -5.00 -0.14 -4.11
C PHE A 186 -4.88 1.30 -3.60
N ARG A 187 -4.73 2.27 -4.50
CA ARG A 187 -4.66 3.69 -4.14
C ARG A 187 -6.04 4.34 -3.93
N GLN A 188 -7.12 3.60 -4.22
CA GLN A 188 -8.49 4.03 -3.92
C GLN A 188 -8.91 3.70 -2.49
N ILE A 189 -8.12 2.89 -1.77
CA ILE A 189 -8.35 2.56 -0.37
C ILE A 189 -7.51 3.50 0.48
N GLU A 190 -8.12 4.26 1.37
CA GLU A 190 -7.43 5.19 2.25
C GLU A 190 -6.98 4.52 3.55
N THR A 191 -5.84 4.96 4.07
CA THR A 191 -5.43 4.61 5.43
C THR A 191 -6.02 5.63 6.41
N ASN A 192 -6.57 5.12 7.52
CA ASN A 192 -7.07 5.95 8.60
C ASN A 192 -6.04 6.99 9.05
N HIS A 193 -6.53 8.22 9.29
CA HIS A 193 -5.68 9.38 9.57
C HIS A 193 -4.75 9.18 10.78
N SER A 194 -5.18 8.45 11.82
CA SER A 194 -4.37 8.19 13.02
C SER A 194 -3.12 7.36 12.73
N GLN A 195 -3.17 6.49 11.72
CA GLN A 195 -2.11 5.53 11.38
C GLN A 195 -1.25 5.97 10.19
N ARG A 196 -1.63 7.05 9.50
CA ARG A 196 -0.84 7.68 8.43
C ARG A 196 0.62 7.94 8.84
N LYS A 197 0.89 8.18 10.13
CA LYS A 197 2.24 8.39 10.68
C LYS A 197 3.21 7.21 10.43
N TYR A 198 2.71 6.01 10.18
CA TYR A 198 3.54 4.83 9.86
C TYR A 198 3.89 4.72 8.37
N LEU A 199 3.33 5.60 7.52
CA LEU A 199 3.52 5.60 6.08
C LEU A 199 4.24 6.86 5.60
N LYS A 200 5.09 7.46 6.44
CA LYS A 200 5.86 8.67 6.08
C LYS A 200 6.90 8.32 5.01
N LYS A 201 7.13 9.21 4.05
CA LYS A 201 8.17 9.07 3.03
C LYS A 201 9.04 10.32 3.01
N TYR A 202 10.35 10.13 2.96
CA TYR A 202 11.31 11.22 2.94
C TYR A 202 11.86 11.42 1.53
N TYR A 203 11.76 12.61 0.95
CA TYR A 203 12.30 12.89 -0.39
C TYR A 203 13.00 14.26 -0.44
N ARG A 204 13.89 14.42 -1.42
CA ARG A 204 14.58 15.69 -1.69
C ARG A 204 13.89 16.35 -2.87
N LYS A 205 13.70 17.66 -2.80
CA LYS A 205 13.17 18.46 -3.90
C LYS A 205 14.24 19.48 -4.25
N LYS A 206 14.71 19.47 -5.50
CA LYS A 206 15.87 20.28 -5.92
C LYS A 206 15.51 21.74 -6.29
N ASP A 207 14.22 22.09 -6.38
CA ASP A 207 13.75 23.46 -6.69
C ASP A 207 12.54 23.97 -5.88
N LEU A 208 12.18 23.32 -4.76
CA LEU A 208 11.26 23.86 -3.75
C LEU A 208 11.58 23.13 -2.44
N LYS A 209 11.74 23.83 -1.32
CA LYS A 209 12.16 23.21 -0.06
C LYS A 209 11.08 22.28 0.51
N ARG A 210 11.57 21.18 1.11
CA ARG A 210 10.98 20.21 2.05
C ARG A 210 9.46 19.99 1.96
N MET A 211 9.06 18.77 1.62
CA MET A 211 7.68 18.30 1.72
C MET A 211 7.70 16.80 2.11
N SER A 212 6.72 16.30 2.87
CA SER A 212 6.51 14.85 3.12
C SER A 212 5.13 14.54 3.70
N LYS A 213 4.20 13.76 3.09
CA LYS A 213 3.44 12.55 3.63
C LYS A 213 2.14 12.19 2.85
N CYS A 214 1.61 10.95 2.94
CA CYS A 214 0.21 10.41 2.84
C CYS A 214 -0.76 10.71 1.67
N LEU A 215 -1.42 9.75 1.02
CA LEU A 215 -2.07 8.47 1.36
C LEU A 215 -1.43 7.30 0.54
N PRO A 216 -1.97 6.07 0.49
CA PRO A 216 -1.56 5.08 -0.54
C PRO A 216 -1.71 5.59 -1.99
#